data_AF-A0A956YLN5-F1
#
_entry.id   AF-A0A956YLN5-F1
#
_cell.length_a   1.000
_cell.length_b   1.000
_cell.length_c   1.000
_cell.angle_alpha   90.00
_cell.angle_beta   90.00
_cell.angle_gamma   90.00
#
_symmetry.space_group_name_H-M   'P 1'
#
loop_
_entity.id
_entity.type
_entity.pdbx_description
1 polymer ?
#
loop_
_entity_poly.entity_id
_entity_poly.type
_entity_poly.pdbx_seq_one_letter_code
_entity_poly.pdbx_strand_id
1 'polypeptide(L)'
;MNYQILDLYSDYLLSSFGQTTATGLARLVDGEFSHDQITRMLGSEKLTSQTWWKRVKLQVRQMQREDGVMIIDDSIAEKPFTDENDIICWHYDHAKGVTVKGINFLTALYEAQGIALPVAFELVAKTETYLDPKTGKEKRKSPETKNERYRRLLQTACDNQIPFTYVFNDR
;
A
#
# COMPACT_ATOMS: atom_id res chain seq x y z
N MET A 1 0.77 -17.60 -5.83
CA MET A 1 0.16 -16.96 -4.65
C MET A 1 -1.00 -17.84 -4.16
N ASN A 2 -1.05 -18.21 -2.88
CA ASN A 2 -2.18 -18.94 -2.31
C ASN A 2 -3.24 -17.92 -1.82
N TYR A 3 -4.28 -17.70 -2.62
CA TYR A 3 -5.31 -16.70 -2.32
C TYR A 3 -6.18 -17.08 -1.12
N GLN A 4 -6.39 -18.37 -0.85
CA GLN A 4 -7.14 -18.81 0.33
C GLN A 4 -6.43 -18.41 1.63
N ILE A 5 -5.10 -18.64 1.70
CA ILE A 5 -4.30 -18.20 2.85
C ILE A 5 -4.25 -16.67 2.93
N LEU A 6 -4.16 -15.97 1.79
CA LEU A 6 -4.17 -14.51 1.77
C LEU A 6 -5.48 -13.93 2.31
N ASP A 7 -6.62 -14.48 1.90
CA ASP A 7 -7.95 -14.03 2.33
C ASP A 7 -8.12 -14.23 3.83
N LEU A 8 -7.86 -15.47 4.30
CA LEU A 8 -7.91 -15.80 5.72
C LEU A 8 -6.95 -14.93 6.56
N TYR A 9 -5.72 -14.73 6.08
CA TYR A 9 -4.74 -13.90 6.80
C TYR A 9 -5.17 -12.44 6.84
N SER A 10 -5.76 -11.91 5.76
CA SER A 10 -6.29 -10.54 5.72
C SER A 10 -7.46 -10.37 6.70
N ASP A 11 -8.39 -11.32 6.73
CA ASP A 11 -9.52 -11.31 7.66
C ASP A 11 -9.05 -11.41 9.12
N TYR A 12 -8.03 -12.23 9.37
CA TYR A 12 -7.39 -12.32 10.68
C TYR A 12 -6.77 -10.98 11.11
N LEU A 13 -6.05 -10.29 10.21
CA LEU A 13 -5.49 -8.98 10.50
C LEU A 13 -6.56 -7.92 10.79
N LEU A 14 -7.69 -7.96 10.07
CA LEU A 14 -8.78 -6.99 10.22
C LEU A 14 -9.63 -7.24 11.47
N SER A 15 -9.78 -8.49 11.89
CA SER A 15 -10.63 -8.90 13.02
C SER A 15 -9.88 -8.95 14.36
N SER A 16 -8.54 -8.84 14.35
CA SER A 16 -7.73 -8.93 15.56
C SER A 16 -7.53 -7.59 16.23
N PHE A 17 -7.79 -7.52 17.54
CA PHE A 17 -7.63 -6.31 18.36
C PHE A 17 -6.25 -6.20 19.03
N GLY A 18 -5.33 -7.12 18.73
CA GLY A 18 -4.03 -7.23 19.39
C GLY A 18 -2.93 -7.70 18.45
N GLN A 19 -1.86 -8.26 19.03
CA GLN A 19 -0.73 -8.73 18.26
C GLN A 19 -1.11 -9.93 17.39
N THR A 20 -0.99 -9.77 16.07
CA THR A 20 -1.23 -10.81 15.09
C THR A 20 0.08 -11.49 14.68
N THR A 21 0.16 -12.81 14.82
CA THR A 21 1.30 -13.61 14.36
C THR A 21 0.84 -14.79 13.50
N ALA A 22 1.72 -15.30 12.63
CA ALA A 22 1.45 -16.50 11.83
C ALA A 22 1.20 -17.75 12.70
N THR A 23 1.90 -17.86 13.83
CA THR A 23 1.66 -18.91 14.83
C THR A 23 0.32 -18.74 15.54
N GLY A 24 -0.10 -17.50 15.79
CA GLY A 24 -1.42 -17.18 16.35
C GLY A 24 -2.54 -17.58 15.42
N LEU A 25 -2.44 -17.26 14.12
CA LEU A 25 -3.42 -17.69 13.13
C LEU A 25 -3.45 -19.22 13.01
N ALA A 26 -2.29 -19.87 12.90
CA ALA A 26 -2.23 -21.34 12.81
C ALA A 26 -2.92 -22.03 13.99
N ARG A 27 -2.79 -21.47 15.20
CA ARG A 27 -3.50 -21.96 16.39
C ARG A 27 -5.00 -21.66 16.33
N LEU A 28 -5.41 -20.52 15.79
CA LEU A 28 -6.83 -20.12 15.68
C LEU A 28 -7.63 -21.03 14.74
N VAL A 29 -6.98 -21.57 13.70
CA VAL A 29 -7.59 -22.50 12.73
C VAL A 29 -7.25 -23.96 13.00
N ASP A 30 -6.92 -24.30 14.26
CA ASP A 30 -6.58 -25.66 14.70
C ASP A 30 -5.55 -26.39 13.80
N GLY A 31 -4.59 -25.64 13.26
CA GLY A 31 -3.53 -26.16 12.40
C GLY A 31 -3.93 -26.48 10.97
N GLU A 32 -5.13 -26.10 10.51
CA GLU A 32 -5.55 -26.22 9.10
C GLU A 32 -4.50 -25.59 8.15
N PHE A 33 -3.94 -24.46 8.57
CA PHE A 33 -2.77 -23.83 7.95
C PHE A 33 -1.64 -23.68 8.95
N SER A 34 -0.45 -24.15 8.59
CA SER A 34 0.74 -23.99 9.42
C SER A 34 1.33 -22.57 9.32
N HIS A 35 2.03 -22.14 10.38
CA HIS A 35 2.73 -20.85 10.37
C HIS A 35 3.78 -20.76 9.24
N ASP A 36 4.37 -21.90 8.84
CA ASP A 36 5.30 -21.97 7.71
C ASP A 36 4.60 -21.73 6.37
N GLN A 37 3.38 -22.23 6.19
CA GLN A 37 2.58 -21.97 4.98
C GLN A 37 2.24 -20.48 4.87
N ILE A 38 1.86 -19.85 5.99
CA ILE A 38 1.60 -18.40 6.06
C ILE A 38 2.88 -17.63 5.74
N THR A 39 4.01 -17.97 6.36
CA THR A 39 5.30 -17.30 6.12
C THR A 39 5.75 -17.43 4.67
N ARG A 40 5.58 -18.61 4.07
CA ARG A 40 5.88 -18.86 2.64
C ARG A 40 4.96 -18.08 1.72
N MET A 41 3.69 -17.91 2.08
CA MET A 41 2.75 -17.06 1.34
C MET A 41 3.20 -15.60 1.38
N LEU A 42 3.54 -15.08 2.57
CA LEU A 42 4.04 -13.71 2.72
C LEU A 42 5.37 -13.45 2.00
N GLY A 43 6.23 -14.46 1.92
CA GLY A 43 7.50 -14.41 1.20
C GLY A 43 7.41 -14.76 -0.29
N SER A 44 6.20 -14.94 -0.83
CA SER A 44 6.01 -15.25 -2.25
C SER A 44 6.15 -13.99 -3.14
N GLU A 45 5.83 -14.10 -4.42
CA GLU A 45 6.01 -13.00 -5.38
C GLU A 45 5.36 -11.69 -4.91
N LYS A 46 6.05 -10.58 -5.19
CA LYS A 46 5.57 -9.24 -4.84
C LYS A 46 4.19 -8.97 -5.45
N LEU A 47 3.23 -8.62 -4.60
CA LEU A 47 1.94 -8.13 -5.04
C LEU A 47 2.09 -6.72 -5.60
N THR A 48 1.71 -6.54 -6.86
CA THR A 48 1.78 -5.25 -7.57
C THR A 48 0.41 -4.60 -7.68
N SER A 49 0.38 -3.32 -8.06
CA SER A 49 -0.86 -2.63 -8.41
C SER A 49 -1.67 -3.36 -9.50
N GLN A 50 -1.01 -4.06 -10.43
CA GLN A 50 -1.68 -4.86 -11.45
C GLN A 50 -2.37 -6.09 -10.86
N THR A 51 -1.70 -6.77 -9.92
CA THR A 51 -2.30 -7.91 -9.19
C THR A 51 -3.50 -7.44 -8.37
N TRP A 52 -3.38 -6.27 -7.74
CA TRP A 52 -4.49 -5.65 -6.99
C TRP A 52 -5.67 -5.30 -7.88
N TRP A 53 -5.44 -4.68 -9.04
CA TRP A 53 -6.50 -4.35 -10.00
C TRP A 53 -7.32 -5.58 -10.39
N LYS A 54 -6.67 -6.73 -10.65
CA LYS A 54 -7.38 -7.99 -10.97
C LYS A 54 -8.37 -8.41 -9.87
N ARG A 55 -8.10 -8.06 -8.61
CA ARG A 55 -8.93 -8.42 -7.46
C ARG A 55 -10.11 -7.47 -7.25
N VAL A 56 -9.94 -6.17 -7.52
CA VAL A 56 -10.98 -5.15 -7.32
C VAL A 56 -11.79 -4.79 -8.57
N LYS A 57 -11.33 -5.22 -9.75
CA LYS A 57 -11.91 -4.86 -11.04
C LYS A 57 -13.43 -5.10 -11.10
N LEU A 58 -13.91 -6.24 -10.60
CA LEU A 58 -15.33 -6.58 -10.66
C LEU A 58 -16.17 -5.58 -9.87
N GLN A 59 -15.75 -5.26 -8.65
CA GLN A 59 -16.39 -4.29 -7.77
C GLN A 59 -16.38 -2.89 -8.40
N VAL A 60 -15.23 -2.47 -8.95
CA VAL A 60 -15.12 -1.21 -9.69
C VAL A 60 -16.12 -1.16 -10.85
N ARG A 61 -16.24 -2.22 -11.66
CA ARG A 61 -17.20 -2.26 -12.77
C ARG A 61 -18.66 -2.20 -12.33
N GLN A 62 -18.98 -2.70 -11.13
CA GLN A 62 -20.34 -2.63 -10.57
C GLN A 62 -20.68 -1.24 -10.05
N MET A 63 -19.68 -0.53 -9.49
CA MET A 63 -19.89 0.79 -8.88
C MET A 63 -19.58 1.98 -9.81
N GLN A 64 -18.92 1.77 -10.94
CA GLN A 64 -18.42 2.88 -11.77
C GLN A 64 -19.52 3.81 -12.30
N ARG A 65 -19.20 5.10 -12.34
CA ARG A 65 -20.05 6.18 -12.88
C ARG A 65 -19.19 7.17 -13.66
N GLU A 66 -19.81 7.88 -14.59
CA GLU A 66 -19.13 8.94 -15.37
C GLU A 66 -18.69 10.11 -14.48
N ASP A 67 -19.52 10.47 -13.50
CA ASP A 67 -19.25 11.48 -12.48
C ASP A 67 -18.40 10.95 -11.31
N GLY A 68 -17.84 9.74 -11.44
CA GLY A 68 -16.91 9.19 -10.46
C GLY A 68 -15.67 10.07 -10.28
N VAL A 69 -14.98 9.85 -9.18
CA VAL A 69 -13.88 10.70 -8.73
C VAL A 69 -12.65 9.84 -8.45
N MET A 70 -11.48 10.33 -8.86
CA MET A 70 -10.19 9.75 -8.45
C MET A 70 -9.58 10.59 -7.33
N ILE A 71 -9.22 9.95 -6.23
CA ILE A 71 -8.54 10.58 -5.10
C ILE A 71 -7.16 9.95 -5.02
N ILE A 72 -6.11 10.76 -4.99
CA ILE A 72 -4.76 10.26 -4.77
C ILE A 72 -4.18 10.91 -3.53
N ASP A 73 -3.66 10.07 -2.65
CA ASP A 73 -3.09 10.48 -1.37
C ASP A 73 -1.87 9.60 -1.05
N ASP A 74 -0.99 10.09 -0.19
CA ASP A 74 0.13 9.35 0.35
C ASP A 74 -0.01 9.09 1.84
N SER A 75 0.30 7.86 2.25
CA SER A 75 0.16 7.42 3.63
C SER A 75 1.46 6.80 4.13
N ILE A 76 1.68 6.87 5.43
CA ILE A 76 2.82 6.22 6.09
C ILE A 76 2.30 5.19 7.09
N ALA A 77 2.54 3.91 6.81
CA ALA A 77 2.34 2.85 7.78
C ALA A 77 3.57 2.79 8.70
N GLU A 78 3.44 3.36 9.91
CA GLU A 78 4.53 3.40 10.89
C GLU A 78 5.02 2.01 11.29
N LYS A 79 6.35 1.88 11.39
CA LYS A 79 7.07 0.66 11.78
C LYS A 79 8.22 1.02 12.72
N PRO A 80 7.95 1.60 13.91
CA PRO A 80 8.98 2.14 14.80
C PRO A 80 10.01 1.10 15.28
N PHE A 81 9.60 -0.17 15.38
CA PHE A 81 10.45 -1.26 15.91
C PHE A 81 11.02 -2.18 14.83
N THR A 82 10.76 -1.92 13.54
CA THR A 82 11.29 -2.75 12.45
C THR A 82 12.62 -2.19 11.93
N ASP A 83 13.53 -3.08 11.55
CA ASP A 83 14.82 -2.70 10.97
C ASP A 83 14.67 -1.91 9.67
N GLU A 84 15.58 -0.96 9.46
CA GLU A 84 15.57 -0.13 8.26
C GLU A 84 15.98 -0.91 7.02
N ASN A 85 15.29 -0.66 5.91
CA ASN A 85 15.64 -1.14 4.58
C ASN A 85 15.13 -0.13 3.54
N ASP A 86 15.17 -0.49 2.25
CA ASP A 86 14.79 0.43 1.17
C ASP A 86 13.32 0.83 1.21
N ILE A 87 12.45 0.04 1.83
CA ILE A 87 10.99 0.29 1.96
C ILE A 87 10.66 0.82 3.36
N ILE A 88 11.26 0.25 4.41
CA ILE A 88 11.07 0.66 5.80
C ILE A 88 12.17 1.65 6.16
N CYS A 89 11.87 2.94 6.10
CA CYS A 89 12.86 3.97 6.44
C CYS A 89 12.18 5.22 6.99
N TRP A 90 12.95 6.29 7.19
CA TRP A 90 12.44 7.55 7.72
C TRP A 90 11.75 8.39 6.65
N HIS A 91 10.50 8.75 6.87
CA HIS A 91 9.67 9.61 6.00
C HIS A 91 9.14 10.81 6.79
N TYR A 92 9.07 11.97 6.16
CA TYR A 92 8.46 13.14 6.77
C TYR A 92 6.94 13.03 6.67
N ASP A 93 6.25 13.11 7.81
CA ASP A 93 4.80 13.13 7.91
C ASP A 93 4.34 14.58 8.03
N HIS A 94 3.67 15.08 7.00
CA HIS A 94 3.17 16.45 6.94
C HIS A 94 2.04 16.71 7.95
N ALA A 95 1.22 15.69 8.27
CA ALA A 95 0.14 15.82 9.23
C ALA A 95 0.67 15.96 10.66
N LYS A 96 1.80 15.32 10.98
CA LYS A 96 2.44 15.39 12.30
C LYS A 96 3.54 16.43 12.41
N GLY A 97 4.06 16.92 11.29
CA GLY A 97 5.20 17.85 11.24
C GLY A 97 6.52 17.22 11.71
N VAL A 98 6.63 15.89 11.71
CA VAL A 98 7.81 15.15 12.19
C VAL A 98 8.16 14.01 11.24
N THR A 99 9.41 13.54 11.33
CA THR A 99 9.86 12.36 10.59
C THR A 99 9.54 11.10 11.38
N VAL A 100 8.86 10.15 10.75
CA VAL A 100 8.49 8.85 11.33
C VAL A 100 9.14 7.71 10.53
N LYS A 101 9.45 6.60 11.20
CA LYS A 101 9.95 5.39 10.55
C LYS A 101 8.77 4.52 10.12
N GLY A 102 8.71 4.14 8.84
CA GLY A 102 7.59 3.38 8.33
C GLY A 102 7.71 3.05 6.84
N ILE A 103 6.60 2.60 6.28
CA ILE A 103 6.41 2.32 4.86
C ILE A 103 5.57 3.45 4.28
N ASN A 104 6.12 4.25 3.37
CA ASN A 104 5.35 5.25 2.64
C ASN A 104 4.82 4.67 1.34
N PHE A 105 3.57 4.95 1.01
CA PHE A 105 2.91 4.48 -0.19
C PHE A 105 1.88 5.47 -0.68
N LEU A 106 1.73 5.56 -1.99
CA LEU A 106 0.69 6.34 -2.64
C LEU A 106 -0.45 5.40 -3.02
N THR A 107 -1.68 5.89 -2.92
CA THR A 107 -2.88 5.13 -3.27
C THR A 107 -3.75 5.95 -4.21
N ALA A 108 -4.29 5.31 -5.25
CA ALA A 108 -5.38 5.85 -6.04
C ALA A 108 -6.69 5.19 -5.58
N LEU A 109 -7.57 6.01 -5.03
CA LEU A 109 -8.88 5.66 -4.53
C LEU A 109 -9.92 6.13 -5.55
N TYR A 110 -10.75 5.22 -6.03
CA TYR A 110 -11.90 5.55 -6.87
C TYR A 110 -13.14 5.68 -5.99
N GLU A 111 -13.78 6.83 -6.03
CA GLU A 111 -15.01 7.10 -5.30
C GLU A 111 -16.17 7.26 -6.29
N ALA A 112 -17.20 6.43 -6.11
CA ALA A 112 -18.44 6.51 -6.86
C ALA A 112 -19.58 5.95 -6.02
N GLN A 113 -20.76 6.57 -6.10
CA GLN A 113 -21.96 6.13 -5.37
C GLN A 113 -21.75 6.06 -3.84
N GLY A 114 -20.91 6.94 -3.28
CA GLY A 114 -20.60 6.95 -1.84
C GLY A 114 -19.73 5.79 -1.37
N ILE A 115 -19.15 5.01 -2.28
CA ILE A 115 -18.20 3.94 -2.00
C ILE A 115 -16.83 4.40 -2.49
N ALA A 116 -15.81 4.33 -1.63
CA ALA A 116 -14.43 4.55 -1.99
C ALA A 116 -13.67 3.21 -2.03
N LEU A 117 -13.01 2.91 -3.15
CA LEU A 117 -12.29 1.67 -3.35
C LEU A 117 -10.87 1.94 -3.87
N PRO A 118 -9.80 1.42 -3.23
CA PRO A 118 -8.45 1.51 -3.78
C PRO A 118 -8.38 0.77 -5.11
N VAL A 119 -7.92 1.41 -6.18
CA VAL A 119 -7.80 0.81 -7.51
C VAL A 119 -6.35 0.63 -7.96
N ALA A 120 -5.44 1.42 -7.40
CA ALA A 120 -4.00 1.28 -7.62
C ALA A 120 -3.22 1.76 -6.39
N PHE A 121 -2.00 1.28 -6.23
CA PHE A 121 -1.10 1.73 -5.18
C PHE A 121 0.36 1.61 -5.61
N GLU A 122 1.24 2.36 -4.97
CA GLU A 122 2.67 2.31 -5.22
C GLU A 122 3.47 2.55 -3.94
N LEU A 123 4.41 1.64 -3.63
CA LEU A 123 5.31 1.79 -2.48
C LEU A 123 6.46 2.74 -2.82
N VAL A 124 6.84 3.60 -1.88
CA VAL A 124 7.99 4.49 -2.01
C VAL A 124 9.24 3.79 -1.48
N ALA A 125 10.10 3.32 -2.39
CA ALA A 125 11.40 2.78 -2.05
C ALA A 125 12.50 3.86 -2.15
N LYS A 126 13.33 3.99 -1.11
CA LYS A 126 14.49 4.89 -1.07
C LYS A 126 15.79 4.08 -1.17
N THR A 127 16.14 3.75 -2.41
CA THR A 127 17.28 2.89 -2.77
C THR A 127 18.61 3.63 -2.89
N GLU A 128 18.60 4.96 -2.97
CA GLU A 128 19.81 5.76 -3.06
C GLU A 128 20.17 6.38 -1.71
N THR A 129 21.45 6.37 -1.36
CA THR A 129 21.98 7.10 -0.20
C THR A 129 22.72 8.36 -0.64
N TYR A 130 22.70 9.39 0.21
CA TYR A 130 23.45 10.62 0.02
C TYR A 130 23.82 11.22 1.37
N LEU A 131 24.93 11.97 1.42
CA LEU A 131 25.31 12.74 2.59
C LEU A 131 24.55 14.07 2.59
N ASP A 132 23.78 14.34 3.64
CA ASP A 132 23.13 15.64 3.79
C ASP A 132 24.21 16.72 4.03
N PRO A 133 24.33 17.72 3.15
CA PRO A 133 25.42 18.71 3.22
C PRO A 133 25.32 19.64 4.43
N LYS A 134 24.13 19.77 5.05
CA LYS A 134 23.92 20.61 6.24
C LYS A 134 24.21 19.88 7.53
N THR A 135 23.88 18.59 7.59
CA THR A 135 23.95 17.80 8.84
C THR A 135 25.10 16.80 8.87
N GLY A 136 25.72 16.51 7.72
CA GLY A 136 26.73 15.47 7.58
C GLY A 136 26.21 14.05 7.80
N LYS A 137 24.89 13.86 7.91
CA LYS A 137 24.26 12.56 8.12
C LYS A 137 23.94 11.89 6.79
N GLU A 138 24.14 10.59 6.73
CA GLU A 138 23.65 9.79 5.61
C GLU A 138 22.11 9.80 5.61
N LYS A 139 21.54 10.07 4.45
CA LYS A 139 20.09 10.06 4.20
C LYS A 139 19.80 9.21 2.99
N ARG A 140 18.57 8.68 2.96
CA ARG A 140 18.04 7.93 1.82
C ARG A 140 17.13 8.82 0.98
N LYS A 141 17.15 8.62 -0.34
CA LYS A 141 16.21 9.24 -1.29
C LYS A 141 15.69 8.20 -2.28
N SER A 142 14.50 8.45 -2.80
CA SER A 142 13.95 7.66 -3.91
C SER A 142 14.49 8.22 -5.22
N PRO A 143 14.82 7.37 -6.21
CA PRO A 143 15.17 7.83 -7.55
C PRO A 143 13.99 8.51 -8.25
N GLU A 144 12.75 8.21 -7.84
CA GLU A 144 11.53 8.75 -8.42
C GLU A 144 10.82 9.66 -7.41
N THR A 145 10.30 10.76 -7.92
CA THR A 145 9.53 11.73 -7.14
C THR A 145 8.10 11.23 -6.88
N LYS A 146 7.46 11.73 -5.81
CA LYS A 146 6.04 11.47 -5.55
C LYS A 146 5.16 11.87 -6.75
N ASN A 147 5.49 12.97 -7.43
CA ASN A 147 4.74 13.46 -8.60
C ASN A 147 4.83 12.52 -9.81
N GLU A 148 5.95 11.84 -10.02
CA GLU A 148 6.07 10.83 -11.09
C GLU A 148 5.21 9.60 -10.78
N ARG A 149 5.22 9.13 -9.53
CA ARG A 149 4.35 8.03 -9.06
C ARG A 149 2.87 8.42 -9.17
N TYR A 150 2.52 9.63 -8.76
CA TYR A 150 1.17 10.19 -8.89
C TYR A 150 0.64 10.10 -10.33
N ARG A 151 1.42 10.60 -11.31
CA ARG A 151 1.06 10.53 -12.73
C ARG A 151 0.91 9.09 -13.21
N ARG A 152 1.76 8.17 -12.75
CA ARG A 152 1.68 6.75 -13.09
C ARG A 152 0.42 6.08 -12.55
N LEU A 153 0.00 6.42 -11.33
CA LEU A 153 -1.25 5.94 -10.75
C LEU A 153 -2.47 6.43 -11.55
N LEU A 154 -2.49 7.71 -11.95
CA LEU A 154 -3.53 8.23 -12.84
C LEU A 154 -3.52 7.53 -14.20
N GLN A 155 -2.35 7.38 -14.80
CA GLN A 155 -2.22 6.67 -16.08
C GLN A 155 -2.76 5.25 -15.97
N THR A 156 -2.46 4.55 -14.87
CA THR A 156 -2.99 3.21 -14.59
C THR A 156 -4.52 3.20 -14.52
N ALA A 157 -5.14 4.21 -13.90
CA ALA A 157 -6.60 4.33 -13.87
C ALA A 157 -7.20 4.57 -15.27
N CYS A 158 -6.56 5.41 -16.08
CA CYS A 158 -6.94 5.66 -17.47
C CYS A 158 -6.80 4.41 -18.35
N ASP A 159 -5.66 3.71 -18.25
CA ASP A 159 -5.39 2.47 -18.98
C ASP A 159 -6.39 1.36 -18.61
N ASN A 160 -6.79 1.35 -17.34
CA ASN A 160 -7.85 0.48 -16.84
C ASN A 160 -9.26 0.97 -17.21
N GLN A 161 -9.40 2.06 -17.95
CA GLN A 161 -10.70 2.60 -18.40
C GLN A 161 -11.67 2.78 -17.23
N ILE A 162 -11.21 3.36 -16.13
CA ILE A 162 -12.07 3.75 -15.01
C ILE A 162 -12.65 5.12 -15.35
N PRO A 163 -13.98 5.28 -15.46
CA PRO A 163 -14.58 6.58 -15.74
C PRO A 163 -14.50 7.47 -14.49
N PHE A 164 -13.93 8.66 -14.63
CA PHE A 164 -13.94 9.70 -13.61
C PHE A 164 -13.89 11.08 -14.26
N THR A 165 -14.52 12.08 -13.63
CA THR A 165 -14.54 13.47 -14.11
C THR A 165 -13.50 14.33 -13.41
N TYR A 166 -13.25 14.08 -12.12
CA TYR A 166 -12.37 14.89 -11.29
C TYR A 166 -11.29 14.06 -10.63
N VAL A 167 -10.16 14.72 -10.37
CA VAL A 167 -9.06 14.19 -9.56
C VAL A 167 -8.88 15.11 -8.34
N PHE A 168 -8.85 14.53 -7.14
CA PHE A 168 -8.55 15.24 -5.90
C PHE A 168 -7.20 14.76 -5.35
N ASN A 169 -6.44 15.73 -4.86
CA ASN A 169 -5.19 15.53 -4.15
C ASN A 169 -4.90 16.74 -3.27
N ASP A 170 -4.06 16.54 -2.27
CA ASP A 170 -3.47 17.63 -1.50
C ASP A 170 -2.33 18.31 -2.27
N ARG A 171 -1.89 19.47 -1.76
CA ARG A 171 -0.89 20.33 -2.40
C ARG A 171 0.52 20.09 -1.85
#